data_AF-A0A7K2YYI6-F1
#
_entry.id   AF-A0A7K2YYI6-F1
#
_cell.length_a   1.000
_cell.length_b   1.000
_cell.length_c   1.000
_cell.angle_alpha   90.00
_cell.angle_beta   90.00
_cell.angle_gamma   90.00
#
_symmetry.space_group_name_H-M   'P 1'
#
loop_
_entity.id
_entity.type
_entity.pdbx_description
1 polymer ?
#
loop_
_entity_poly.entity_id
_entity_poly.type
_entity_poly.pdbx_seq_one_letter_code
_entity_poly.pdbx_strand_id
1 'polypeptide(L)'
;VRGVTTFPALLADPQQRRIAPTPNLRTLVDAAARLRAAGFDIRQVNAPGTTSARSLEIAAAAGATHVEPGNAIHGTTPLHVFTEDAPEQPAIVYVTEVSHVDGDDAYAFAAGHYVDKVLGEFQLTAFVGRGTDGPGSDGPIANVDTAPDGAIHYYTVLRDARRLGIRPGDTVVMCFRPQVFVTRGRTQSLSGLHTDAGRSLAWGTRYDAEARAVDNPS
;
A
#
# COMPACT_ATOMS: atom_id res chain seq x y z
N VAL A 1 -34.24 -5.21 -3.31
CA VAL A 1 -32.99 -4.53 -3.73
C VAL A 1 -32.84 -3.26 -2.90
N ARG A 2 -31.71 -3.06 -2.20
CA ARG A 2 -31.47 -1.88 -1.32
C ARG A 2 -30.48 -0.87 -1.89
N GLY A 3 -29.65 -1.30 -2.83
CA GLY A 3 -28.59 -0.49 -3.39
C GLY A 3 -27.98 -1.06 -4.66
N VAL A 4 -26.99 -0.33 -5.17
CA VAL A 4 -26.15 -0.70 -6.31
C VAL A 4 -24.68 -0.43 -5.97
N THR A 5 -23.77 -1.20 -6.57
CA THR A 5 -22.33 -1.00 -6.47
C THR A 5 -21.64 -1.34 -7.79
N THR A 6 -20.41 -0.87 -7.96
CA THR A 6 -19.52 -1.22 -9.07
C THR A 6 -18.07 -1.07 -8.60
N PHE A 7 -17.12 -1.60 -9.37
CA PHE A 7 -15.71 -1.36 -9.13
C PHE A 7 -14.93 -1.35 -10.45
N PRO A 8 -13.87 -0.53 -10.57
CA PRO A 8 -13.60 0.65 -9.76
C PRO A 8 -14.48 1.82 -10.22
N ALA A 9 -15.13 2.53 -9.29
CA ALA A 9 -15.89 3.75 -9.60
C ALA A 9 -14.97 4.95 -9.85
N LEU A 10 -13.85 5.05 -9.13
CA LEU A 10 -12.81 6.06 -9.33
C LEU A 10 -11.44 5.39 -9.49
N LEU A 11 -10.60 5.97 -10.35
CA LEU A 11 -9.22 5.53 -10.56
C LEU A 11 -8.28 6.73 -10.59
N ALA A 12 -7.00 6.45 -10.33
CA ALA A 12 -5.93 7.40 -10.58
C ALA A 12 -5.72 7.55 -12.08
N ASP A 13 -5.67 8.79 -12.55
CA ASP A 13 -5.24 9.15 -13.90
C ASP A 13 -3.79 9.64 -13.80
N PRO A 14 -2.80 8.84 -14.25
CA PRO A 14 -1.39 9.23 -14.18
C PRO A 14 -1.03 10.37 -15.13
N GLN A 15 -1.75 10.54 -16.24
CA GLN A 15 -1.50 11.64 -17.18
C GLN A 15 -1.97 12.97 -16.60
N GLN A 16 -3.14 12.96 -15.97
CA GLN A 16 -3.72 14.15 -15.32
C GLN A 16 -3.27 14.32 -13.87
N ARG A 17 -2.51 13.37 -13.32
CA ARG A 17 -2.01 13.33 -11.94
C ARG A 17 -3.10 13.59 -10.90
N ARG A 18 -4.28 12.99 -11.08
CA ARG A 18 -5.44 13.16 -10.19
C ARG A 18 -6.29 11.91 -10.11
N ILE A 19 -7.24 11.88 -9.18
CA ILE A 19 -8.29 10.86 -9.17
C ILE A 19 -9.42 11.31 -10.09
N ALA A 20 -9.91 10.39 -10.93
CA ALA A 20 -10.94 10.66 -11.92
C ALA A 20 -12.06 9.61 -11.88
N PRO A 21 -13.29 9.99 -12.24
CA PRO A 21 -14.38 9.04 -12.40
C PRO A 21 -14.16 8.11 -13.58
N THR A 22 -14.49 6.84 -13.41
CA THR A 22 -14.46 5.85 -14.50
C THR A 22 -15.82 5.80 -15.20
N PRO A 23 -15.91 5.16 -16.39
CA PRO A 23 -17.21 4.85 -17.00
C PRO A 23 -18.14 4.07 -16.07
N ASN A 24 -17.59 3.27 -15.14
CA ASN A 24 -18.36 2.46 -14.21
C ASN A 24 -19.15 3.34 -13.23
N LEU A 25 -18.61 4.48 -12.78
CA LEU A 25 -19.35 5.42 -11.93
C LEU A 25 -20.62 5.94 -12.63
N ARG A 26 -20.52 6.29 -13.91
CA ARG A 26 -21.70 6.71 -14.69
C ARG A 26 -22.73 5.58 -14.77
N THR A 27 -22.29 4.36 -15.11
CA THR A 27 -23.16 3.18 -15.14
C THR A 27 -23.84 2.94 -13.80
N LEU A 28 -23.13 3.12 -12.68
CA LEU A 28 -23.67 2.98 -11.33
C LEU A 28 -24.81 3.97 -11.07
N VAL A 29 -24.62 5.24 -11.41
CA VAL A 29 -25.62 6.31 -11.24
C VAL A 29 -26.84 6.06 -12.12
N ASP A 30 -26.62 5.72 -13.39
CA ASP A 30 -27.71 5.40 -14.33
C ASP A 30 -28.52 4.18 -13.88
N ALA A 31 -27.85 3.14 -13.37
CA ALA A 31 -28.51 1.96 -12.83
C ALA A 31 -29.36 2.30 -11.59
N ALA A 32 -28.84 3.13 -10.67
CA ALA A 32 -29.60 3.59 -9.51
C ALA A 32 -30.85 4.36 -9.94
N ALA A 33 -30.73 5.27 -10.92
CA ALA A 33 -31.85 6.06 -11.43
C ALA A 33 -32.92 5.17 -12.08
N ARG A 34 -32.52 4.21 -12.93
CA ARG A 34 -33.45 3.27 -13.58
C ARG A 34 -34.18 2.38 -12.59
N LEU A 35 -33.49 1.88 -11.56
CA LEU A 35 -34.11 1.08 -10.51
C LEU A 35 -35.12 1.91 -9.69
N ARG A 36 -34.79 3.17 -9.37
CA ARG A 36 -35.74 4.08 -8.71
C ARG A 36 -36.98 4.32 -9.57
N ALA A 37 -36.79 4.55 -10.88
CA ALA A 37 -37.90 4.73 -11.82
C ALA A 37 -38.79 3.47 -11.95
N ALA A 38 -38.23 2.28 -11.75
CA ALA A 38 -38.96 1.03 -11.70
C ALA A 38 -39.66 0.76 -10.34
N GLY A 39 -39.63 1.70 -9.41
CA GLY A 39 -40.31 1.60 -8.11
C GLY A 39 -39.47 0.98 -6.98
N PHE A 40 -38.17 0.72 -7.18
CA PHE A 40 -37.29 0.23 -6.12
C PHE A 40 -36.81 1.37 -5.20
N ASP A 41 -36.84 1.14 -3.88
CA ASP A 41 -36.29 2.02 -2.84
C ASP A 41 -34.76 1.89 -2.73
N ILE A 42 -34.04 2.42 -3.73
CA ILE A 42 -32.58 2.44 -3.79
C ILE A 42 -32.02 3.53 -2.87
N ARG A 43 -31.56 3.13 -1.68
CA ARG A 43 -30.97 4.03 -0.66
C ARG A 43 -29.45 4.04 -0.67
N GLN A 44 -28.83 2.98 -1.19
CA GLN A 44 -27.38 2.85 -1.23
C GLN A 44 -26.86 2.87 -2.67
N VAL A 45 -26.11 3.90 -2.99
CA VAL A 45 -25.23 3.97 -4.17
C VAL A 45 -23.80 3.91 -3.63
N ASN A 46 -23.16 2.74 -3.76
CA ASN A 46 -21.82 2.49 -3.24
C ASN A 46 -20.79 2.59 -4.37
N ALA A 47 -19.84 3.50 -4.23
CA ALA A 47 -18.86 3.84 -5.27
C ALA A 47 -17.41 3.58 -4.81
N PRO A 48 -17.01 2.31 -4.59
CA PRO A 48 -15.65 1.98 -4.20
C PRO A 48 -14.67 2.14 -5.37
N GLY A 49 -13.39 2.36 -5.04
CA GLY A 49 -12.30 2.51 -6.01
C GLY A 49 -11.50 3.76 -5.72
N THR A 50 -10.22 3.59 -5.37
CA THR A 50 -9.30 4.69 -5.01
C THR A 50 -9.90 5.67 -3.98
N THR A 51 -10.74 5.16 -3.07
CA THR A 51 -11.41 5.99 -2.06
C THR A 51 -10.36 6.60 -1.13
N SER A 52 -10.31 7.93 -1.09
CA SER A 52 -9.41 8.77 -0.29
C SER A 52 -10.12 10.07 0.08
N ALA A 53 -9.57 10.88 0.98
CA ALA A 53 -10.12 12.17 1.38
C ALA A 53 -10.42 13.06 0.15
N ARG A 54 -9.53 13.09 -0.85
CA ARG A 54 -9.74 13.86 -2.09
C ARG A 54 -10.80 13.27 -3.01
N SER A 55 -11.05 11.97 -2.95
CA SER A 55 -12.02 11.30 -3.82
C SER A 55 -13.45 11.41 -3.28
N LEU A 56 -13.62 11.72 -2.00
CA LEU A 56 -14.95 11.81 -1.36
C LEU A 56 -15.84 12.84 -2.04
N GLU A 57 -15.29 14.01 -2.38
CA GLU A 57 -16.03 15.07 -3.08
C GLU A 57 -16.50 14.62 -4.48
N ILE A 58 -15.65 13.88 -5.22
CA ILE A 58 -15.99 13.36 -6.55
C ILE A 58 -17.14 12.35 -6.44
N ALA A 59 -17.06 11.41 -5.48
CA ALA A 59 -18.10 10.41 -5.26
C ALA A 59 -19.42 11.07 -4.83
N ALA A 60 -19.37 12.02 -3.90
CA ALA A 60 -20.54 12.76 -3.43
C ALA A 60 -21.21 13.57 -4.56
N ALA A 61 -20.42 14.25 -5.39
CA ALA A 61 -20.92 15.01 -6.53
C ALA A 61 -21.63 14.12 -7.57
N ALA A 62 -21.24 12.85 -7.69
CA ALA A 62 -21.90 11.86 -8.52
C ALA A 62 -23.16 11.23 -7.87
N GLY A 63 -23.51 11.61 -6.64
CA GLY A 63 -24.65 11.06 -5.92
C GLY A 63 -24.37 9.71 -5.25
N ALA A 64 -23.10 9.35 -5.06
CA ALA A 64 -22.74 8.24 -4.19
C ALA A 64 -23.12 8.56 -2.74
N THR A 65 -23.52 7.52 -2.02
CA THR A 65 -23.91 7.59 -0.60
C THR A 65 -22.94 6.83 0.30
N HIS A 66 -22.20 5.90 -0.28
CA HIS A 66 -21.26 5.01 0.40
C HIS A 66 -19.98 4.90 -0.43
N VAL A 67 -18.86 4.74 0.27
CA VAL A 67 -17.52 4.52 -0.28
C VAL A 67 -16.76 3.58 0.65
N GLU A 68 -15.62 3.04 0.20
CA GLU A 68 -14.88 2.01 0.93
C GLU A 68 -13.37 2.33 0.92
N PRO A 69 -12.88 3.15 1.88
CA PRO A 69 -11.44 3.47 1.97
C PRO A 69 -10.64 2.21 2.35
N GLY A 70 -9.68 1.86 1.51
CA GLY A 70 -8.71 0.78 1.75
C GLY A 70 -7.32 1.35 1.98
N ASN A 71 -6.50 1.39 0.93
CA ASN A 71 -5.13 1.94 0.96
C ASN A 71 -5.02 3.39 1.49
N ALA A 72 -6.11 4.17 1.49
CA ALA A 72 -6.13 5.49 2.12
C ALA A 72 -5.90 5.43 3.64
N ILE A 73 -6.33 4.36 4.31
CA ILE A 73 -6.10 4.15 5.75
C ILE A 73 -4.59 4.12 6.07
N HIS A 74 -3.77 3.68 5.12
CA HIS A 74 -2.32 3.56 5.29
C HIS A 74 -1.52 4.61 4.51
N GLY A 75 -2.17 5.59 3.86
CA GLY A 75 -1.47 6.59 3.05
C GLY A 75 -0.73 6.00 1.83
N THR A 76 -1.18 4.86 1.31
CA THR A 76 -0.55 4.16 0.17
C THR A 76 -1.36 4.27 -1.11
N THR A 77 -2.12 5.37 -1.26
CA THR A 77 -2.90 5.61 -2.47
C THR A 77 -2.01 6.17 -3.60
N PRO A 78 -2.41 6.04 -4.87
CA PRO A 78 -1.66 6.60 -6.00
C PRO A 78 -1.50 8.12 -5.92
N LEU A 79 -2.37 8.81 -5.18
CA LEU A 79 -2.29 10.25 -4.98
C LEU A 79 -0.94 10.69 -4.39
N HIS A 80 -0.32 9.85 -3.55
CA HIS A 80 0.96 10.12 -2.90
C HIS A 80 2.15 10.12 -3.87
N VAL A 81 1.96 9.61 -5.10
CA VAL A 81 2.94 9.76 -6.19
C VAL A 81 2.73 11.09 -6.94
N PHE A 82 1.52 11.65 -6.86
CA PHE A 82 1.15 12.85 -7.62
C PHE A 82 1.38 14.14 -6.85
N THR A 83 1.22 14.12 -5.53
CA THR A 83 1.31 15.29 -4.66
C THR A 83 1.77 14.92 -3.26
N GLU A 84 2.55 15.82 -2.64
CA GLU A 84 2.94 15.74 -1.24
C GLU A 84 1.82 16.25 -0.30
N ASP A 85 0.83 16.96 -0.83
CA ASP A 85 -0.30 17.54 -0.09
C ASP A 85 -1.49 16.57 0.05
N ALA A 86 -1.23 15.27 -0.07
CA ALA A 86 -2.22 14.23 0.22
C ALA A 86 -2.53 14.27 1.73
N PRO A 87 -3.82 14.34 2.14
CA PRO A 87 -4.16 14.43 3.56
C PRO A 87 -3.77 13.19 4.38
N GLU A 88 -3.80 12.01 3.75
CA GLU A 88 -3.41 10.77 4.41
C GLU A 88 -1.88 10.68 4.55
N GLN A 89 -1.38 10.30 5.72
CA GLN A 89 0.05 10.10 5.94
C GLN A 89 0.42 8.63 5.74
N PRO A 90 1.50 8.31 5.02
CA PRO A 90 2.00 6.94 4.93
C PRO A 90 2.25 6.35 6.33
N ALA A 91 1.55 5.25 6.63
CA ALA A 91 1.51 4.64 7.95
C ALA A 91 1.81 3.13 7.93
N ILE A 92 2.47 2.66 6.87
CA ILE A 92 2.89 1.27 6.72
C ILE A 92 4.26 1.21 6.03
N VAL A 93 5.11 0.31 6.49
CA VAL A 93 6.37 -0.07 5.84
C VAL A 93 6.48 -1.58 5.80
N TYR A 94 7.18 -2.09 4.80
CA TYR A 94 7.60 -3.48 4.73
C TYR A 94 9.03 -3.58 5.23
N VAL A 95 9.24 -4.40 6.27
CA VAL A 95 10.55 -4.64 6.86
C VAL A 95 10.96 -6.08 6.57
N THR A 96 12.19 -6.25 6.09
CA THR A 96 12.80 -7.54 5.82
C THR A 96 14.30 -7.49 6.09
N GLU A 97 15.00 -8.57 5.78
CA GLU A 97 16.43 -8.73 6.02
C GLU A 97 17.13 -9.23 4.74
N VAL A 98 18.37 -8.79 4.54
CA VAL A 98 19.25 -9.34 3.51
C VAL A 98 19.62 -10.77 3.87
N SER A 99 19.22 -11.72 3.04
CA SER A 99 19.53 -13.15 3.19
C SER A 99 20.96 -13.47 2.76
N HIS A 100 21.35 -13.03 1.56
CA HIS A 100 22.65 -13.34 0.97
C HIS A 100 23.06 -12.30 -0.07
N VAL A 101 24.33 -12.37 -0.48
CA VAL A 101 24.92 -11.58 -1.57
C VAL A 101 25.37 -12.54 -2.65
N ASP A 102 25.08 -12.22 -3.91
CA ASP A 102 25.61 -12.94 -5.06
C ASP A 102 26.04 -11.94 -6.15
N GLY A 103 27.28 -12.07 -6.61
CA GLY A 103 27.91 -11.10 -7.49
C GLY A 103 27.99 -9.69 -6.88
N ASP A 104 27.35 -8.73 -7.58
CA ASP A 104 27.28 -7.32 -7.16
C ASP A 104 25.99 -6.98 -6.40
N ASP A 105 25.03 -7.90 -6.35
CA ASP A 105 23.69 -7.68 -5.81
C ASP A 105 23.46 -8.44 -4.49
N ALA A 106 22.44 -8.03 -3.76
CA ALA A 106 21.98 -8.72 -2.55
C ALA A 106 20.53 -9.15 -2.68
N TYR A 107 20.14 -10.16 -1.90
CA TYR A 107 18.83 -10.78 -1.97
C TYR A 107 18.18 -10.72 -0.60
N ALA A 108 17.05 -10.02 -0.50
CA ALA A 108 16.30 -9.86 0.74
C ALA A 108 15.01 -10.67 0.72
N PHE A 109 14.56 -11.19 1.87
CA PHE A 109 13.37 -12.06 1.91
C PHE A 109 12.10 -11.31 1.44
N ALA A 110 11.29 -11.97 0.60
CA ALA A 110 10.16 -11.33 -0.10
C ALA A 110 8.78 -11.92 0.24
N ALA A 111 8.63 -12.60 1.39
CA ALA A 111 7.38 -13.27 1.76
C ALA A 111 6.14 -12.35 1.81
N GLY A 112 6.32 -11.06 2.14
CA GLY A 112 5.26 -10.04 2.12
C GLY A 112 5.29 -9.11 0.90
N HIS A 113 6.12 -9.40 -0.09
CA HIS A 113 6.35 -8.53 -1.23
C HIS A 113 5.25 -8.75 -2.29
N TYR A 114 4.27 -7.85 -2.32
CA TYR A 114 3.30 -7.71 -3.42
C TYR A 114 3.03 -6.24 -3.64
N VAL A 115 3.31 -5.75 -4.84
CA VAL A 115 3.16 -4.35 -5.22
C VAL A 115 1.97 -4.22 -6.16
N ASP A 116 0.94 -3.50 -5.72
CA ASP A 116 -0.22 -3.18 -6.55
C ASP A 116 0.18 -2.12 -7.60
N LYS A 117 0.50 -2.58 -8.82
CA LYS A 117 0.99 -1.78 -9.96
C LYS A 117 -0.11 -0.95 -10.65
N VAL A 118 -1.02 -0.37 -9.88
CA VAL A 118 -2.13 0.47 -10.37
C VAL A 118 -1.69 1.68 -11.21
N LEU A 119 -0.43 2.13 -11.06
CA LEU A 119 0.18 3.20 -11.84
C LEU A 119 1.13 2.68 -12.94
N GLY A 120 1.12 1.38 -13.22
CA GLY A 120 2.10 0.73 -14.08
C GLY A 120 3.39 0.38 -13.36
N GLU A 121 4.45 0.15 -14.14
CA GLU A 121 5.78 -0.16 -13.63
C GLU A 121 6.46 1.10 -13.06
N PHE A 122 7.11 0.97 -11.92
CA PHE A 122 7.93 2.02 -11.32
C PHE A 122 9.11 1.39 -10.58
N GLN A 123 10.22 2.12 -10.51
CA GLN A 123 11.40 1.68 -9.78
C GLN A 123 11.11 1.70 -8.28
N LEU A 124 11.26 0.54 -7.64
CA LEU A 124 11.21 0.44 -6.19
C LEU A 124 12.59 0.75 -5.61
N THR A 125 12.59 1.30 -4.40
CA THR A 125 13.80 1.54 -3.62
C THR A 125 13.64 1.02 -2.20
N ALA A 126 14.77 0.71 -1.57
CA ALA A 126 14.82 0.31 -0.18
C ALA A 126 15.87 1.12 0.57
N PHE A 127 15.53 1.54 1.78
CA PHE A 127 16.52 1.94 2.77
C PHE A 127 17.11 0.68 3.39
N VAL A 128 18.44 0.60 3.43
CA VAL A 128 19.16 -0.51 4.03
C VAL A 128 20.04 0.00 5.14
N GLY A 129 19.97 -0.61 6.31
CA GLY A 129 20.70 -0.13 7.48
C GLY A 129 20.95 -1.22 8.51
N ARG A 130 21.84 -0.91 9.44
CA ARG A 130 22.22 -1.74 10.57
C ARG A 130 21.80 -1.05 11.86
N GLY A 131 21.48 -1.83 12.89
CA GLY A 131 21.16 -1.28 14.22
C GLY A 131 22.31 -0.49 14.88
N THR A 132 23.51 -0.50 14.30
CA THR A 132 24.66 0.34 14.70
C THR A 132 24.63 1.74 14.10
N ASP A 133 23.82 1.94 13.07
CA ASP A 133 23.69 3.21 12.40
C ASP A 133 22.84 4.08 13.33
N GLY A 134 23.44 5.13 13.88
CA GLY A 134 22.81 5.97 14.89
C GLY A 134 21.48 6.57 14.39
N PRO A 135 20.60 7.04 15.28
CA PRO A 135 19.36 7.69 14.88
C PRO A 135 19.65 8.83 13.88
N GLY A 136 19.05 8.76 12.67
CA GLY A 136 19.21 9.78 11.63
C GLY A 136 20.41 9.60 10.69
N SER A 137 21.10 8.46 10.71
CA SER A 137 22.05 8.12 9.65
C SER A 137 21.32 7.75 8.35
N ASP A 138 21.67 8.43 7.26
CA ASP A 138 21.21 8.08 5.92
C ASP A 138 21.90 6.78 5.46
N GLY A 139 21.30 5.63 5.80
CA GLY A 139 21.72 4.33 5.25
C GLY A 139 21.61 4.31 3.72
N PRO A 140 22.34 3.41 3.03
CA PRO A 140 22.27 3.33 1.57
C PRO A 140 20.84 3.09 1.07
N ILE A 141 20.49 3.78 -0.02
CA ILE A 141 19.28 3.52 -0.79
C ILE A 141 19.66 2.62 -1.97
N ALA A 142 19.05 1.43 -2.04
CA ALA A 142 19.23 0.49 -3.15
C ALA A 142 18.01 0.50 -4.08
N ASN A 143 18.26 0.33 -5.37
CA ASN A 143 17.20 -0.03 -6.32
C ASN A 143 16.77 -1.46 -6.07
N VAL A 144 15.46 -1.71 -6.16
CA VAL A 144 14.85 -3.00 -5.85
C VAL A 144 14.18 -3.57 -7.08
N ASP A 145 14.56 -4.80 -7.43
CA ASP A 145 13.88 -5.58 -8.45
C ASP A 145 13.05 -6.70 -7.82
N THR A 146 11.88 -6.94 -8.40
CA THR A 146 10.98 -8.03 -8.04
C THR A 146 11.16 -9.22 -8.96
N ALA A 147 10.74 -10.40 -8.50
CA ALA A 147 10.71 -11.57 -9.36
C ALA A 147 9.73 -11.34 -10.53
N PRO A 148 9.99 -11.93 -11.71
CA PRO A 148 9.07 -11.82 -12.83
C PRO A 148 7.73 -12.50 -12.53
N ASP A 149 6.71 -12.14 -13.30
CA ASP A 149 5.38 -12.72 -13.19
C ASP A 149 5.42 -14.25 -13.28
N GLY A 150 4.69 -14.92 -12.38
CA GLY A 150 4.65 -16.38 -12.28
C GLY A 150 5.78 -17.02 -11.46
N ALA A 151 6.80 -16.25 -11.04
CA ALA A 151 7.80 -16.73 -10.10
C ALA A 151 7.31 -16.66 -8.65
N ILE A 152 7.81 -17.56 -7.81
CA ILE A 152 7.62 -17.47 -6.36
C ILE A 152 8.56 -16.37 -5.84
N HIS A 153 7.99 -15.38 -5.15
CA HIS A 153 8.72 -14.29 -4.50
C HIS A 153 9.46 -14.75 -3.23
N TYR A 154 10.50 -15.58 -3.38
CA TYR A 154 11.40 -15.91 -2.27
C TYR A 154 12.24 -14.72 -1.85
N TYR A 155 12.77 -14.00 -2.84
CA TYR A 155 13.66 -12.88 -2.64
C TYR A 155 13.28 -11.70 -3.53
N THR A 156 13.70 -10.51 -3.10
CA THR A 156 13.79 -9.30 -3.93
C THR A 156 15.26 -8.92 -4.05
N VAL A 157 15.65 -8.38 -5.20
CA VAL A 157 17.05 -8.09 -5.51
C VAL A 157 17.33 -6.63 -5.18
N LEU A 158 18.33 -6.39 -4.34
CA LEU A 158 18.90 -5.09 -4.05
C LEU A 158 20.10 -4.89 -4.96
N ARG A 159 19.96 -3.99 -5.94
CA ARG A 159 20.99 -3.75 -6.95
C ARG A 159 22.18 -2.98 -6.39
N ASP A 160 23.36 -3.24 -6.95
CA ASP A 160 24.63 -2.59 -6.57
C ASP A 160 25.01 -2.77 -5.09
N ALA A 161 24.51 -3.81 -4.43
CA ALA A 161 24.69 -4.05 -3.01
C ALA A 161 26.16 -4.06 -2.57
N ARG A 162 27.06 -4.62 -3.37
CA ARG A 162 28.50 -4.63 -3.09
C ARG A 162 29.04 -3.20 -2.95
N ARG A 163 28.74 -2.35 -3.95
CA ARG A 163 29.13 -0.93 -4.01
C ARG A 163 28.51 -0.13 -2.86
N LEU A 164 27.26 -0.43 -2.52
CA LEU A 164 26.51 0.23 -1.46
C LEU A 164 26.87 -0.24 -0.05
N GLY A 165 27.76 -1.22 0.11
CA GLY A 165 28.13 -1.67 1.45
C GLY A 165 27.12 -2.61 2.13
N ILE A 166 26.12 -3.10 1.39
CA ILE A 166 25.04 -3.97 1.88
C ILE A 166 25.54 -5.41 2.07
N ARG A 167 25.19 -6.04 3.20
CA ARG A 167 25.68 -7.37 3.62
C ARG A 167 24.52 -8.23 4.17
N PRO A 168 24.69 -9.56 4.26
CA PRO A 168 23.71 -10.42 4.93
C PRO A 168 23.45 -9.98 6.37
N GLY A 169 22.19 -10.03 6.80
CA GLY A 169 21.75 -9.55 8.11
C GLY A 169 21.40 -8.05 8.18
N ASP A 170 21.64 -7.27 7.12
CA ASP A 170 21.22 -5.87 7.09
C ASP A 170 19.68 -5.78 7.03
N THR A 171 19.12 -4.82 7.76
CA THR A 171 17.68 -4.53 7.76
C THR A 171 17.33 -3.75 6.50
N VAL A 172 16.25 -4.17 5.83
CA VAL A 172 15.74 -3.57 4.61
C VAL A 172 14.35 -3.02 4.89
N VAL A 173 14.14 -1.73 4.63
CA VAL A 173 12.85 -1.04 4.78
C VAL A 173 12.38 -0.52 3.44
N MET A 174 11.17 -0.90 3.06
CA MET A 174 10.51 -0.49 1.81
C MET A 174 9.14 0.09 2.09
N CYS A 175 8.69 0.98 1.21
CA CYS A 175 7.31 1.48 1.19
C CYS A 175 6.76 1.36 -0.23
N PHE A 176 5.61 0.70 -0.36
CA PHE A 176 4.88 0.50 -1.60
C PHE A 176 3.41 0.28 -1.29
N ARG A 177 2.56 0.23 -2.32
CA ARG A 177 1.12 -0.06 -2.16
C ARG A 177 0.90 -1.58 -2.03
N PRO A 178 0.58 -2.11 -0.83
CA PRO A 178 0.52 -3.54 -0.60
C PRO A 178 -0.91 -4.09 -0.75
N GLN A 179 -1.00 -5.41 -0.89
CA GLN A 179 -2.22 -6.18 -0.64
C GLN A 179 -1.84 -7.35 0.27
N VAL A 180 -1.74 -7.10 1.57
CA VAL A 180 -1.13 -8.04 2.53
C VAL A 180 -1.78 -9.43 2.48
N PHE A 181 -3.10 -9.49 2.33
CA PHE A 181 -3.87 -10.73 2.36
C PHE A 181 -3.57 -11.70 1.20
N VAL A 182 -2.88 -11.26 0.14
CA VAL A 182 -2.41 -12.15 -0.95
C VAL A 182 -0.95 -12.58 -0.76
N THR A 183 -0.34 -12.24 0.37
CA THR A 183 1.07 -12.55 0.67
C THR A 183 1.18 -13.54 1.83
N ARG A 184 2.41 -13.87 2.22
CA ARG A 184 2.71 -14.64 3.44
C ARG A 184 3.44 -13.80 4.48
N GLY A 185 3.46 -12.48 4.27
CA GLY A 185 4.03 -11.52 5.21
C GLY A 185 3.23 -11.49 6.51
N ARG A 186 3.91 -11.16 7.60
CA ARG A 186 3.28 -10.90 8.90
C ARG A 186 3.00 -9.41 9.01
N THR A 187 1.89 -9.03 9.64
CA THR A 187 1.63 -7.64 10.01
C THR A 187 1.79 -7.46 11.50
N GLN A 188 2.23 -6.26 11.88
CA GLN A 188 2.51 -5.91 13.25
C GLN A 188 2.11 -4.45 13.43
N SER A 189 1.18 -4.16 14.34
CA SER A 189 0.88 -2.78 14.67
C SER A 189 1.92 -2.22 15.64
N LEU A 190 2.19 -0.93 15.48
CA LEU A 190 3.05 -0.12 16.33
C LEU A 190 2.28 1.13 16.73
N SER A 191 2.38 1.53 17.99
CA SER A 191 1.80 2.78 18.48
C SER A 191 2.82 3.59 19.27
N GLY A 192 2.55 4.89 19.45
CA GLY A 192 3.45 5.83 20.12
C GLY A 192 4.38 6.63 19.19
N LEU A 193 4.20 6.56 17.87
CA LEU A 193 5.04 7.29 16.90
C LEU A 193 4.88 8.83 16.99
N HIS A 194 3.69 9.33 17.36
CA HIS A 194 3.40 10.77 17.42
C HIS A 194 3.68 11.43 18.77
N THR A 195 4.19 10.69 19.76
CA THR A 195 4.47 11.27 21.08
C THR A 195 5.89 11.81 21.14
N ASP A 196 6.07 12.95 21.83
CA ASP A 196 7.36 13.59 22.07
C ASP A 196 8.46 12.58 22.42
N ALA A 197 9.68 12.87 21.96
CA ALA A 197 10.88 12.08 22.21
C ALA A 197 11.00 11.72 23.70
N GLY A 198 10.60 10.51 24.09
CA GLY A 198 10.58 10.08 25.49
C GLY A 198 9.55 9.00 25.87
N ARG A 199 8.49 8.78 25.07
CA ARG A 199 7.62 7.61 25.25
C ARG A 199 8.10 6.40 24.46
N SER A 200 8.10 5.24 25.10
CA SER A 200 8.46 3.97 24.47
C SER A 200 7.44 3.58 23.40
N LEU A 201 7.92 3.14 22.24
CA LEU A 201 7.10 2.49 21.23
C LEU A 201 6.41 1.26 21.81
N ALA A 202 5.12 1.11 21.53
CA ALA A 202 4.34 -0.04 21.95
C ALA A 202 4.03 -0.94 20.76
N TRP A 203 4.56 -2.16 20.81
CA TRP A 203 4.29 -3.23 19.85
C TRP A 203 2.92 -3.85 20.16
N GLY A 204 2.04 -3.85 19.17
CA GLY A 204 0.73 -4.50 19.26
C GLY A 204 0.78 -6.00 19.02
N THR A 205 -0.36 -6.57 18.62
CA THR A 205 -0.45 -7.98 18.22
C THR A 205 0.14 -8.19 16.82
N ARG A 206 0.86 -9.30 16.64
CA ARG A 206 1.30 -9.78 15.33
C ARG A 206 0.21 -10.63 14.68
N TYR A 207 0.04 -10.50 13.37
CA TYR A 207 -0.91 -11.30 12.60
C TYR A 207 -0.27 -11.94 11.37
N ASP A 208 -0.84 -13.07 10.95
CA ASP A 208 -0.62 -13.63 9.61
C ASP A 208 -1.51 -12.96 8.54
N ALA A 209 -1.38 -13.40 7.29
CA ALA A 209 -2.13 -12.85 6.16
C ALA A 209 -3.65 -13.09 6.24
N GLU A 210 -4.11 -14.01 7.09
CA GLU A 210 -5.52 -14.29 7.34
C GLU A 210 -6.05 -13.57 8.59
N ALA A 211 -5.28 -12.60 9.10
CA ALA A 211 -5.57 -11.84 10.32
C ALA A 211 -5.69 -12.71 11.58
N ARG A 212 -5.01 -13.87 11.62
CA ARG A 212 -4.93 -14.70 12.82
C ARG A 212 -3.77 -14.20 13.67
N ALA A 213 -4.01 -14.05 14.97
CA ALA A 213 -2.97 -13.70 15.91
C ALA A 213 -1.89 -14.79 15.92
N VAL A 214 -0.63 -14.38 16.00
CA VAL A 214 0.51 -15.28 15.99
C VAL A 214 1.51 -14.84 17.04
N ASP A 215 2.18 -15.81 17.65
CA ASP A 215 3.18 -15.52 18.67
C ASP A 215 4.32 -14.66 18.09
N ASN A 216 4.86 -13.81 18.96
CA ASN A 216 6.10 -13.11 18.66
C ASN A 216 7.21 -14.15 18.43
N PRO A 217 8.11 -13.89 17.47
CA PRO A 217 9.24 -14.79 17.27
C PRO A 217 10.05 -14.82 18.58
N SER A 218 10.37 -16.02 19.05
CA SER A 218 11.23 -16.28 20.20
C SER A 218 12.63 -15.73 20.00
#